data_AF-A0A4U7C797-F1
#
_entry.id   AF-A0A4U7C797-F1
#
_cell.length_a   1.000
_cell.length_b   1.000
_cell.length_c   1.000
_cell.angle_alpha   90.00
_cell.angle_beta   90.00
_cell.angle_gamma   90.00
#
_symmetry.space_group_name_H-M   'P 1'
#
loop_
_entity.id
_entity.type
_entity.pdbx_description
1 polymer ?
#
loop_
_entity_poly.entity_id
_entity_poly.type
_entity_poly.pdbx_seq_one_letter_code
_entity_poly.pdbx_strand_id
1 'polypeptide(L)'
;MNDQPPAHEQSATREADLLVAYRHDAHKLNGRSHAAAVDQIAGVRVNQSVPYGADRDAAALSRPSGEPTTTVDSHTSPYRLSLVDGESRNPRPDVTRTDIEHAIRELLSETDPEDAHHAWLTSDLAARFNEAVSYPYTSLKYHTLLVVALLDNYRDGHAFSDLRLVVDDAETIVPHRTVFAGDRFALRITATEPNQPFTGLGDQPRRSWASIWTQLPTHPIDTDHATEDRILDANLRRIRSWSTALQYIEEYGAVFDS
;
A
#
# COMPACT_ATOMS: atom_id res chain seq x y z
N MET A 1 0.47 -36.23 15.75
CA MET A 1 1.88 -35.88 15.51
C MET A 1 1.86 -34.98 14.30
N ASN A 2 1.83 -33.66 14.52
CA ASN A 2 1.81 -32.69 13.43
C ASN A 2 3.25 -32.63 12.89
N ASP A 3 3.48 -33.27 11.74
CA ASP A 3 4.70 -33.03 10.97
C ASP A 3 4.66 -31.60 10.47
N GLN A 4 5.34 -30.71 11.20
CA GLN A 4 5.62 -29.39 10.72
C GLN A 4 6.64 -29.54 9.59
N PRO A 5 6.38 -29.00 8.37
CA PRO A 5 7.29 -29.16 7.25
C PRO A 5 8.69 -28.63 7.60
N PRO A 6 9.77 -29.14 7.00
CA PRO A 6 11.12 -28.68 7.30
C PRO A 6 11.30 -27.19 7.00
N ALA A 7 12.20 -26.52 7.73
CA ALA A 7 12.35 -25.05 7.70
C ALA A 7 12.59 -24.44 6.29
N HIS A 8 13.25 -25.17 5.39
CA HIS A 8 13.46 -24.72 4.00
C HIS A 8 12.17 -24.75 3.17
N GLU A 9 11.28 -25.72 3.39
CA GLU A 9 9.96 -25.75 2.75
C GLU A 9 9.03 -24.66 3.33
N GLN A 10 9.16 -24.36 4.62
CA GLN A 10 8.48 -23.22 5.25
C GLN A 10 8.96 -21.87 4.66
N SER A 11 10.28 -21.70 4.43
CA SER A 11 10.84 -20.50 3.79
C SER A 11 10.40 -20.36 2.34
N ALA A 12 10.46 -21.43 1.54
CA ALA A 12 10.02 -21.41 0.16
C ALA A 12 8.51 -21.12 0.03
N THR A 13 7.70 -21.63 0.97
CA THR A 13 6.27 -21.28 1.06
C THR A 13 6.10 -19.82 1.52
N ARG A 14 7.01 -19.31 2.36
CA ARG A 14 7.03 -17.90 2.76
C ARG A 14 7.19 -16.96 1.59
N GLU A 15 8.27 -17.14 0.87
CA GLU A 15 8.62 -16.35 -0.30
C GLU A 15 7.52 -16.44 -1.37
N ALA A 16 6.98 -17.64 -1.60
CA ALA A 16 5.90 -17.84 -2.55
C ALA A 16 4.62 -17.06 -2.23
N ASP A 17 4.11 -17.07 -0.99
CA ASP A 17 2.87 -16.30 -0.72
C ASP A 17 3.13 -14.78 -0.68
N LEU A 18 4.34 -14.33 -0.36
CA LEU A 18 4.70 -12.91 -0.45
C LEU A 18 4.67 -12.44 -1.90
N LEU A 19 5.24 -13.20 -2.83
CA LEU A 19 5.14 -12.90 -4.26
C LEU A 19 3.69 -12.95 -4.75
N VAL A 20 2.86 -13.86 -4.24
CA VAL A 20 1.41 -13.88 -4.52
C VAL A 20 0.77 -12.55 -4.09
N ALA A 21 1.09 -12.05 -2.90
CA ALA A 21 0.56 -10.77 -2.42
C ALA A 21 1.02 -9.58 -3.27
N TYR A 22 2.27 -9.51 -3.74
CA TYR A 22 2.69 -8.46 -4.68
C TYR A 22 2.00 -8.52 -6.05
N ARG A 23 1.37 -9.65 -6.39
CA ARG A 23 0.79 -9.91 -7.72
C ARG A 23 -0.74 -10.07 -7.71
N HIS A 24 -1.37 -10.03 -6.54
CA HIS A 24 -2.79 -10.41 -6.35
C HIS A 24 -3.80 -9.48 -7.05
N ASP A 25 -3.40 -8.25 -7.33
CA ASP A 25 -4.28 -7.23 -7.90
C ASP A 25 -3.76 -6.68 -9.24
N ALA A 26 -2.89 -7.44 -9.92
CA ALA A 26 -2.27 -7.03 -11.19
C ALA A 26 -3.27 -6.72 -12.32
N HIS A 27 -4.50 -7.25 -12.26
CA HIS A 27 -5.55 -6.90 -13.20
C HIS A 27 -5.91 -5.40 -13.19
N LYS A 28 -5.74 -4.72 -12.04
CA LYS A 28 -6.00 -3.28 -11.88
C LYS A 28 -5.00 -2.42 -12.65
N LEU A 29 -3.73 -2.84 -12.74
CA LEU A 29 -2.69 -2.18 -13.54
C LEU A 29 -3.00 -2.20 -15.04
N ASN A 30 -3.82 -3.15 -15.50
CA ASN A 30 -4.24 -3.25 -16.90
C ASN A 30 -5.57 -2.53 -17.19
N GLY A 31 -6.16 -1.86 -16.20
CA GLY A 31 -7.49 -1.26 -16.31
C GLY A 31 -8.60 -2.26 -16.61
N ARG A 32 -8.38 -3.53 -16.27
CA ARG A 32 -9.36 -4.61 -16.50
C ARG A 32 -10.19 -4.82 -15.25
N SER A 33 -11.46 -5.19 -15.45
CA SER A 33 -12.28 -5.69 -14.35
C SER A 33 -11.75 -7.03 -13.87
N HIS A 34 -12.08 -7.39 -12.62
CA HIS A 34 -11.70 -8.69 -12.06
C HIS A 34 -12.21 -9.87 -12.90
N ALA A 35 -13.40 -9.76 -13.50
CA ALA A 35 -13.96 -10.79 -14.38
C ALA A 35 -13.20 -10.96 -15.71
N ALA A 36 -12.38 -9.99 -16.09
CA ALA A 36 -11.50 -10.03 -17.26
C ALA A 36 -10.01 -10.15 -16.86
N ALA A 37 -9.74 -10.51 -15.60
CA ALA A 37 -8.39 -10.75 -15.11
C ALA A 37 -7.78 -11.95 -15.87
N VAL A 38 -6.51 -11.80 -16.23
CA VAL A 38 -5.72 -12.91 -16.77
C VAL A 38 -5.02 -13.61 -15.62
N ASP A 39 -4.86 -14.92 -15.74
CA ASP A 39 -4.16 -15.72 -14.73
C ASP A 39 -2.62 -15.57 -14.82
N GLN A 40 -2.13 -15.05 -15.95
CA GLN A 40 -0.71 -14.82 -16.19
C GLN A 40 -0.42 -13.52 -16.93
N ILE A 41 0.69 -12.87 -16.56
CA ILE A 41 1.29 -11.75 -17.28
C ILE A 41 2.75 -12.11 -17.53
N ALA A 42 3.16 -12.15 -18.80
CA ALA A 42 4.54 -12.49 -19.19
C ALA A 42 5.08 -13.80 -18.58
N GLY A 43 4.24 -14.83 -18.45
CA GLY A 43 4.59 -16.12 -17.85
C GLY A 43 4.57 -16.15 -16.31
N VAL A 44 4.31 -15.02 -15.66
CA VAL A 44 4.18 -14.91 -14.20
C VAL A 44 2.71 -15.09 -13.83
N ARG A 45 2.42 -15.97 -12.86
CA ARG A 45 1.07 -16.12 -12.30
C ARG A 45 0.70 -14.89 -11.48
N VAL A 46 -0.50 -14.38 -11.69
CA VAL A 46 -1.02 -13.16 -11.06
C VAL A 46 -2.46 -13.36 -10.60
N ASN A 47 -2.99 -12.41 -9.83
CA ASN A 47 -4.38 -12.42 -9.36
C ASN A 47 -4.78 -13.64 -8.51
N GLN A 48 -3.79 -14.28 -7.88
CA GLN A 48 -4.03 -15.37 -6.95
C GLN A 48 -4.54 -14.82 -5.60
N SER A 49 -5.42 -15.56 -4.93
CA SER A 49 -5.95 -15.16 -3.62
C SER A 49 -4.85 -15.09 -2.57
N VAL A 50 -4.84 -13.99 -1.80
CA VAL A 50 -3.89 -13.80 -0.71
C VAL A 50 -4.36 -14.56 0.55
N PRO A 51 -3.49 -15.37 1.19
CA PRO A 51 -3.83 -16.09 2.41
C PRO A 51 -4.16 -15.19 3.61
N TYR A 52 -4.69 -15.82 4.68
CA TYR A 52 -4.98 -15.21 6.00
C TYR A 52 -5.93 -14.00 6.00
N GLY A 53 -6.61 -13.72 4.88
CA GLY A 53 -7.54 -12.59 4.78
C GLY A 53 -6.86 -11.22 4.69
N ALA A 54 -5.55 -11.17 4.43
CA ALA A 54 -4.78 -9.93 4.39
C ALA A 54 -5.31 -8.91 3.36
N ASP A 55 -5.73 -9.38 2.17
CA ASP A 55 -6.34 -8.52 1.14
C ASP A 55 -7.65 -7.87 1.63
N ARG A 56 -8.56 -8.68 2.19
CA ARG A 56 -9.83 -8.19 2.74
C ARG A 56 -9.61 -7.15 3.84
N ASP A 57 -8.66 -7.40 4.73
CA ASP A 57 -8.38 -6.51 5.86
C ASP A 57 -7.72 -5.21 5.38
N ALA A 58 -6.79 -5.26 4.41
CA ALA A 58 -6.22 -4.07 3.78
C ALA A 58 -7.28 -3.24 3.04
N ALA A 59 -8.21 -3.90 2.33
CA ALA A 59 -9.34 -3.24 1.70
C ALA A 59 -10.20 -2.47 2.73
N ALA A 60 -10.42 -3.05 3.92
CA ALA A 60 -11.16 -2.38 5.00
C ALA A 60 -10.41 -1.18 5.62
N LEU A 61 -9.09 -1.11 5.50
CA LEU A 61 -8.30 0.07 5.86
C LEU A 61 -8.53 1.26 4.92
N SER A 62 -8.87 1.00 3.66
CA SER A 62 -8.97 2.04 2.62
C SER A 62 -10.40 2.36 2.19
N ARG A 63 -11.32 1.40 2.25
CA ARG A 63 -12.67 1.51 1.69
C ARG A 63 -13.77 1.33 2.74
N PRO A 64 -14.95 1.97 2.57
CA PRO A 64 -16.12 1.67 3.39
C PRO A 64 -16.51 0.19 3.28
N SER A 65 -17.10 -0.33 4.36
CA SER A 65 -17.82 -1.60 4.30
C SER A 65 -19.14 -1.45 3.54
N GLY A 66 -19.56 -2.51 2.85
CA GLY A 66 -20.83 -2.56 2.13
C GLY A 66 -20.71 -2.27 0.63
N GLU A 67 -21.84 -2.04 -0.02
CA GLU A 67 -21.89 -1.77 -1.45
C GLU A 67 -21.14 -0.47 -1.79
N PRO A 68 -20.28 -0.48 -2.83
CA PRO A 68 -19.54 0.72 -3.21
C PRO A 68 -20.47 1.86 -3.64
N THR A 69 -20.40 2.98 -2.92
CA THR A 69 -20.96 4.25 -3.37
C THR A 69 -19.89 5.03 -4.13
N THR A 70 -20.10 5.26 -5.43
CA THR A 70 -19.22 6.08 -6.25
C THR A 70 -19.05 7.46 -5.60
N THR A 71 -17.81 7.84 -5.34
CA THR A 71 -17.50 9.13 -4.68
C THR A 71 -17.35 10.28 -5.67
N VAL A 72 -17.10 9.98 -6.95
CA VAL A 72 -17.04 10.94 -8.06
C VAL A 72 -17.75 10.33 -9.27
N ASP A 73 -18.98 10.75 -9.55
CA ASP A 73 -19.86 10.11 -10.53
C ASP A 73 -19.30 10.04 -11.96
N SER A 74 -18.46 11.01 -12.33
CA SER A 74 -17.83 11.06 -13.67
C SER A 74 -16.57 10.23 -13.80
N HIS A 75 -16.06 9.63 -12.71
CA HIS A 75 -14.81 8.90 -12.74
C HIS A 75 -15.00 7.43 -13.07
N THR A 76 -14.47 7.02 -14.22
CA THR A 76 -14.51 5.63 -14.71
C THR A 76 -13.13 5.08 -15.05
N SER A 77 -12.08 5.86 -14.79
CA SER A 77 -10.70 5.52 -15.13
C SER A 77 -10.08 4.62 -14.05
N PRO A 78 -9.15 3.71 -14.41
CA PRO A 78 -8.34 3.00 -13.43
C PRO A 78 -7.23 3.88 -12.83
N TYR A 79 -6.97 5.05 -13.42
CA TYR A 79 -5.99 6.00 -12.90
C TYR A 79 -6.60 6.83 -11.78
N ARG A 80 -5.88 6.98 -10.67
CA ARG A 80 -6.37 7.70 -9.50
C ARG A 80 -6.48 9.20 -9.73
N LEU A 81 -7.26 9.85 -8.88
CA LEU A 81 -7.23 11.30 -8.68
C LEU A 81 -6.27 11.63 -7.53
N SER A 82 -5.52 12.72 -7.68
CA SER A 82 -4.66 13.25 -6.62
C SER A 82 -5.44 14.14 -5.67
N LEU A 83 -5.14 14.04 -4.37
CA LEU A 83 -5.70 14.95 -3.37
C LEU A 83 -4.93 16.27 -3.27
N VAL A 84 -3.72 16.34 -3.85
CA VAL A 84 -2.89 17.56 -3.82
C VAL A 84 -3.41 18.60 -4.81
N ASP A 85 -3.71 18.17 -6.04
CA ASP A 85 -4.08 19.04 -7.16
C ASP A 85 -5.47 18.73 -7.77
N GLY A 86 -6.10 17.62 -7.38
CA GLY A 86 -7.39 17.17 -7.94
C GLY A 86 -7.26 16.49 -9.31
N GLU A 87 -6.07 16.42 -9.88
CA GLU A 87 -5.85 15.96 -11.24
C GLU A 87 -5.78 14.43 -11.34
N SER A 88 -6.19 13.91 -12.50
CA SER A 88 -6.05 12.49 -12.79
C SER A 88 -4.60 12.13 -13.13
N ARG A 89 -4.10 11.03 -12.56
CA ARG A 89 -2.78 10.48 -12.86
C ARG A 89 -2.76 9.64 -14.13
N ASN A 90 -3.58 10.02 -15.12
CA ASN A 90 -3.54 9.45 -16.45
C ASN A 90 -2.12 9.58 -17.04
N PRO A 91 -1.68 8.62 -17.87
CA PRO A 91 -0.42 8.72 -18.58
C PRO A 91 -0.38 10.00 -19.42
N ARG A 92 0.79 10.62 -19.47
CA ARG A 92 1.02 11.76 -20.37
C ARG A 92 0.92 11.29 -21.83
N PRO A 93 0.58 12.17 -22.79
CA PRO A 93 0.37 11.78 -24.19
C PRO A 93 1.56 11.09 -24.88
N ASP A 94 2.78 11.32 -24.37
CA ASP A 94 4.03 10.71 -24.84
C ASP A 94 4.28 9.30 -24.31
N VAL A 95 3.56 8.87 -23.26
CA VAL A 95 3.67 7.53 -22.71
C VAL A 95 2.78 6.57 -23.50
N THR A 96 3.38 5.59 -24.15
CA THR A 96 2.63 4.61 -24.94
C THR A 96 2.09 3.48 -24.08
N ARG A 97 1.08 2.77 -24.61
CA ARG A 97 0.58 1.55 -23.98
C ARG A 97 1.67 0.48 -23.82
N THR A 98 2.58 0.38 -24.79
CA THR A 98 3.71 -0.56 -24.75
C THR A 98 4.65 -0.25 -23.59
N ASP A 99 4.91 1.03 -23.32
CA ASP A 99 5.75 1.46 -22.19
C ASP A 99 5.12 1.05 -20.85
N ILE A 100 3.80 1.25 -20.72
CA ILE A 100 3.03 0.82 -19.55
C ILE A 100 3.09 -0.70 -19.39
N GLU A 101 2.84 -1.46 -20.46
CA GLU A 101 2.88 -2.93 -20.44
C GLU A 101 4.28 -3.46 -20.12
N HIS A 102 5.35 -2.76 -20.54
CA HIS A 102 6.72 -3.07 -20.17
C HIS A 102 6.97 -2.85 -18.67
N ALA A 103 6.61 -1.67 -18.16
CA ALA A 103 6.80 -1.34 -16.76
C ALA A 103 5.98 -2.25 -15.82
N ILE A 104 4.76 -2.65 -16.23
CA ILE A 104 3.97 -3.67 -15.51
C ILE A 104 4.72 -5.00 -15.47
N ARG A 105 5.30 -5.43 -16.61
CA ARG A 105 6.06 -6.67 -16.69
C ARG A 105 7.25 -6.65 -15.74
N GLU A 106 8.04 -5.58 -15.75
CA GLU A 106 9.20 -5.43 -14.87
C GLU A 106 8.79 -5.52 -13.40
N LEU A 107 7.80 -4.73 -12.98
CA LEU A 107 7.30 -4.71 -11.60
C LEU A 107 6.82 -6.10 -11.12
N LEU A 108 6.14 -6.87 -11.98
CA LEU A 108 5.57 -8.16 -11.60
C LEU A 108 6.53 -9.33 -11.75
N SER A 109 7.59 -9.17 -12.55
CA SER A 109 8.56 -10.23 -12.85
C SER A 109 9.56 -10.50 -11.74
N GLU A 110 9.68 -9.61 -10.76
CA GLU A 110 10.62 -9.78 -9.65
C GLU A 110 10.34 -11.08 -8.89
N THR A 111 11.38 -11.89 -8.69
CA THR A 111 11.31 -13.23 -8.10
C THR A 111 11.76 -13.27 -6.67
N ASP A 112 12.57 -12.30 -6.24
CA ASP A 112 12.92 -12.16 -4.83
C ASP A 112 11.84 -11.29 -4.12
N PRO A 113 11.24 -11.76 -3.02
CA PRO A 113 10.21 -10.98 -2.34
C PRO A 113 10.69 -9.63 -1.81
N GLU A 114 11.95 -9.51 -1.36
CA GLU A 114 12.49 -8.26 -0.82
C GLU A 114 12.73 -7.25 -1.95
N ASP A 115 13.27 -7.71 -3.08
CA ASP A 115 13.38 -6.88 -4.28
C ASP A 115 12.00 -6.46 -4.79
N ALA A 116 11.00 -7.36 -4.73
CA ALA A 116 9.62 -7.04 -5.08
C ALA A 116 9.05 -5.98 -4.13
N HIS A 117 9.37 -6.06 -2.84
CA HIS A 117 8.97 -5.04 -1.86
C HIS A 117 9.52 -3.68 -2.21
N HIS A 118 10.83 -3.62 -2.48
CA HIS A 118 11.51 -2.39 -2.86
C HIS A 118 10.93 -1.82 -4.16
N ALA A 119 10.73 -2.67 -5.18
CA ALA A 119 10.15 -2.27 -6.46
C ALA A 119 8.75 -1.65 -6.30
N TRP A 120 7.91 -2.19 -5.41
CA TRP A 120 6.60 -1.61 -5.09
C TRP A 120 6.71 -0.32 -4.29
N LEU A 121 7.60 -0.24 -3.30
CA LEU A 121 7.84 0.97 -2.51
C LEU A 121 8.25 2.17 -3.38
N THR A 122 9.02 1.94 -4.44
CA THR A 122 9.52 3.00 -5.33
C THR A 122 8.73 3.11 -6.65
N SER A 123 7.59 2.43 -6.79
CA SER A 123 6.88 2.36 -8.07
C SER A 123 6.05 3.62 -8.37
N ASP A 124 6.54 4.47 -9.28
CA ASP A 124 5.76 5.56 -9.87
C ASP A 124 4.58 5.04 -10.71
N LEU A 125 4.73 3.84 -11.29
CA LEU A 125 3.70 3.23 -12.11
C LEU A 125 2.49 2.84 -11.25
N ALA A 126 2.71 2.03 -10.21
CA ALA A 126 1.63 1.56 -9.34
C ALA A 126 0.96 2.72 -8.59
N ALA A 127 1.74 3.77 -8.26
CA ALA A 127 1.22 4.98 -7.65
C ALA A 127 0.21 5.73 -8.54
N ARG A 128 0.08 5.44 -9.84
CA ARG A 128 -0.90 6.11 -10.72
C ARG A 128 -2.28 5.46 -10.68
N PHE A 129 -2.40 4.24 -10.18
CA PHE A 129 -3.64 3.47 -10.25
C PHE A 129 -4.43 3.58 -8.94
N ASN A 130 -5.75 3.66 -9.06
CA ASN A 130 -6.63 3.53 -7.91
C ASN A 130 -6.75 2.06 -7.49
N GLU A 131 -7.02 1.83 -6.19
CA GLU A 131 -7.37 0.49 -5.69
C GLU A 131 -8.75 0.07 -6.19
N ALA A 132 -9.68 1.02 -6.27
CA ALA A 132 -11.05 0.80 -6.74
C ALA A 132 -11.60 2.05 -7.43
N VAL A 133 -12.22 1.86 -8.60
CA VAL A 133 -12.76 2.95 -9.44
C VAL A 133 -13.80 3.80 -8.69
N SER A 134 -14.64 3.20 -7.85
CA SER A 134 -15.62 3.92 -7.03
C SER A 134 -14.98 4.86 -5.99
N TYR A 135 -13.70 4.68 -5.69
CA TYR A 135 -12.90 5.43 -4.71
C TYR A 135 -11.61 5.94 -5.38
N PRO A 136 -11.69 6.95 -6.25
CA PRO A 136 -10.61 7.36 -7.12
C PRO A 136 -9.38 7.90 -6.40
N TYR A 137 -9.48 8.25 -5.13
CA TYR A 137 -8.37 8.73 -4.31
C TYR A 137 -7.62 7.61 -3.57
N THR A 138 -8.06 6.36 -3.70
CA THR A 138 -7.31 5.20 -3.19
C THR A 138 -6.08 4.95 -4.06
N SER A 139 -5.09 4.24 -3.53
CA SER A 139 -3.85 3.91 -4.24
C SER A 139 -3.62 2.42 -4.29
N LEU A 140 -3.40 1.90 -5.50
CA LEU A 140 -3.06 0.50 -5.70
C LEU A 140 -1.70 0.15 -5.09
N LYS A 141 -0.69 1.03 -5.23
CA LYS A 141 0.62 0.88 -4.60
C LYS A 141 0.48 0.62 -3.10
N TYR A 142 -0.20 1.52 -2.41
CA TYR A 142 -0.33 1.42 -0.96
C TYR A 142 -1.30 0.34 -0.51
N HIS A 143 -2.33 0.00 -1.30
CA HIS A 143 -3.12 -1.20 -1.03
C HIS A 143 -2.23 -2.44 -1.02
N THR A 144 -1.45 -2.67 -2.07
CA THR A 144 -0.54 -3.83 -2.15
C THR A 144 0.47 -3.87 -1.02
N LEU A 145 1.08 -2.73 -0.67
CA LEU A 145 2.04 -2.65 0.45
C LEU A 145 1.37 -2.97 1.80
N LEU A 146 0.13 -2.49 2.03
CA LEU A 146 -0.65 -2.84 3.22
C LEU A 146 -0.99 -4.33 3.25
N VAL A 147 -1.41 -4.92 2.13
CA VAL A 147 -1.68 -6.36 2.03
C VAL A 147 -0.47 -7.18 2.44
N VAL A 148 0.70 -6.83 1.94
CA VAL A 148 1.93 -7.57 2.23
C VAL A 148 2.33 -7.41 3.70
N ALA A 149 2.26 -6.20 4.26
CA ALA A 149 2.58 -5.97 5.67
C ALA A 149 1.63 -6.70 6.63
N LEU A 150 0.34 -6.80 6.28
CA LEU A 150 -0.62 -7.62 7.03
C LEU A 150 -0.33 -9.11 6.88
N LEU A 151 -0.13 -9.59 5.64
CA LEU A 151 0.19 -10.99 5.36
C LEU A 151 1.41 -11.44 6.16
N ASP A 152 2.50 -10.69 6.10
CA ASP A 152 3.73 -11.04 6.80
C ASP A 152 3.50 -11.13 8.32
N ASN A 153 2.55 -10.37 8.90
CA ASN A 153 2.32 -10.32 10.36
C ASN A 153 1.43 -11.51 10.76
N TYR A 154 0.39 -11.74 9.95
CA TYR A 154 -0.56 -12.82 10.17
C TYR A 154 0.11 -14.19 10.05
N ARG A 155 1.09 -14.32 9.15
CA ARG A 155 1.92 -15.51 9.01
C ARG A 155 2.76 -15.82 10.24
N ASP A 156 3.22 -14.78 10.92
CA ASP A 156 3.96 -14.90 12.18
C ASP A 156 3.01 -15.14 13.38
N GLY A 157 1.71 -15.32 13.11
CA GLY A 157 0.70 -15.68 14.11
C GLY A 157 0.06 -14.49 14.82
N HIS A 158 0.34 -13.27 14.37
CA HIS A 158 -0.21 -12.06 14.97
C HIS A 158 -1.61 -11.74 14.44
N ALA A 159 -2.50 -11.31 15.33
CA ALA A 159 -3.79 -10.77 14.94
C ALA A 159 -3.67 -9.28 14.57
N PHE A 160 -4.69 -8.72 13.91
CA PHE A 160 -4.74 -7.29 13.58
C PHE A 160 -4.60 -6.41 14.84
N SER A 161 -5.18 -6.83 15.96
CA SER A 161 -5.13 -6.12 17.25
C SER A 161 -3.72 -5.96 17.81
N ASP A 162 -2.78 -6.79 17.38
CA ASP A 162 -1.40 -6.75 17.84
C ASP A 162 -0.57 -5.70 17.08
N LEU A 163 -1.10 -5.22 15.95
CA LEU A 163 -0.35 -4.41 15.00
C LEU A 163 -0.25 -2.96 15.43
N ARG A 164 0.88 -2.36 15.08
CA ARG A 164 1.24 -0.98 15.39
C ARG A 164 1.73 -0.28 14.12
N LEU A 165 1.43 1.01 14.01
CA LEU A 165 2.10 1.92 13.08
C LEU A 165 3.36 2.45 13.76
N VAL A 166 4.51 2.26 13.14
CA VAL A 166 5.81 2.72 13.61
C VAL A 166 6.35 3.78 12.66
N VAL A 167 6.94 4.82 13.24
CA VAL A 167 7.65 5.88 12.51
C VAL A 167 9.14 5.59 12.61
N ASP A 168 9.74 5.12 11.53
CA ASP A 168 11.17 4.84 11.45
C ASP A 168 11.92 6.00 10.74
N ASP A 169 13.25 6.04 10.87
CA ASP A 169 14.10 6.96 10.12
C ASP A 169 13.98 6.69 8.59
N ALA A 170 14.18 7.72 7.76
CA ALA A 170 13.99 7.65 6.30
C ALA A 170 14.72 6.47 5.61
N GLU A 171 15.92 6.15 6.09
CA GLU A 171 16.76 5.07 5.52
C GLU A 171 16.35 3.67 6.00
N THR A 172 15.43 3.57 6.97
CA THR A 172 15.05 2.30 7.57
C THR A 172 13.99 1.59 6.75
N ILE A 173 14.41 0.59 5.98
CA ILE A 173 13.52 -0.33 5.27
C ILE A 173 13.54 -1.70 5.94
N VAL A 174 12.39 -2.13 6.45
CA VAL A 174 12.19 -3.48 6.95
C VAL A 174 11.38 -4.26 5.91
N PRO A 175 11.95 -5.34 5.33
CA PRO A 175 11.29 -6.12 4.29
C PRO A 175 9.87 -6.51 4.66
N HIS A 176 8.95 -6.32 3.72
CA HIS A 176 7.51 -6.58 3.77
C HIS A 176 6.71 -5.77 4.82
N ARG A 177 7.38 -5.14 5.79
CA ARG A 177 6.75 -4.38 6.88
C ARG A 177 6.65 -2.89 6.60
N THR A 178 7.65 -2.32 5.94
CA THR A 178 7.65 -0.89 5.57
C THR A 178 6.58 -0.66 4.50
N VAL A 179 5.63 0.23 4.79
CA VAL A 179 4.49 0.55 3.90
C VAL A 179 4.64 1.91 3.23
N PHE A 180 5.56 2.75 3.71
CA PHE A 180 5.93 4.02 3.11
C PHE A 180 7.40 4.32 3.40
N ALA A 181 8.10 4.84 2.40
CA ALA A 181 9.46 5.33 2.52
C ALA A 181 9.55 6.67 1.77
N GLY A 182 9.89 7.74 2.48
CA GLY A 182 10.15 9.05 1.90
C GLY A 182 11.42 9.64 2.51
N ASP A 183 11.82 10.81 2.03
CA ASP A 183 13.13 11.40 2.36
C ASP A 183 13.30 11.78 3.83
N ARG A 184 12.18 11.95 4.56
CA ARG A 184 12.15 12.44 5.94
C ARG A 184 11.91 11.34 6.98
N PHE A 185 11.12 10.33 6.62
CA PHE A 185 10.75 9.23 7.51
C PHE A 185 10.21 8.05 6.71
N ALA A 186 10.22 6.88 7.35
CA ALA A 186 9.53 5.69 6.86
C ALA A 186 8.38 5.32 7.81
N LEU A 187 7.39 4.61 7.29
CA LEU A 187 6.30 4.06 8.08
C LEU A 187 6.25 2.54 7.93
N ARG A 188 6.09 1.86 9.06
CA ARG A 188 6.10 0.40 9.13
C ARG A 188 4.94 -0.13 9.94
N ILE A 189 4.40 -1.29 9.55
CA ILE A 189 3.39 -2.03 10.31
C ILE A 189 4.00 -3.30 10.89
N THR A 190 3.95 -3.45 12.21
CA THR A 190 4.49 -4.62 12.90
C THR A 190 3.76 -4.93 14.20
N ALA A 191 3.77 -6.20 14.62
CA ALA A 191 3.42 -6.62 15.97
C ALA A 191 4.60 -6.56 16.96
N THR A 192 5.85 -6.48 16.45
CA THR A 192 7.05 -6.43 17.29
C THR A 192 7.14 -5.08 17.97
N GLU A 193 7.44 -5.07 19.27
CA GLU A 193 7.65 -3.84 20.02
C GLU A 193 8.87 -3.07 19.49
N PRO A 194 8.68 -1.86 18.94
CA PRO A 194 9.76 -1.06 18.38
C PRO A 194 10.39 -0.18 19.47
N ASN A 195 11.62 0.28 19.22
CA ASN A 195 12.23 1.35 20.01
C ASN A 195 11.79 2.75 19.53
N GLN A 196 11.23 2.81 18.32
CA GLN A 196 10.77 4.01 17.64
C GLN A 196 9.38 4.46 18.12
N PRO A 197 8.96 5.72 17.87
CA PRO A 197 7.60 6.16 18.11
C PRO A 197 6.57 5.29 17.39
N PHE A 198 5.54 4.86 18.12
CA PHE A 198 4.49 4.01 17.55
C PHE A 198 3.12 4.27 18.18
N THR A 199 2.08 3.78 17.51
CA THR A 199 0.73 3.66 18.06
C THR A 199 0.05 2.40 17.54
N GLY A 200 -0.87 1.82 18.31
CA GLY A 200 -1.61 0.61 17.92
C GLY A 200 -2.64 0.88 16.82
N LEU A 201 -2.88 -0.08 15.92
CA LEU A 201 -3.89 0.05 14.85
C LEU A 201 -5.33 -0.13 15.35
N GLY A 202 -5.50 -0.68 16.55
CA GLY A 202 -6.79 -0.99 17.17
C GLY A 202 -7.28 -2.41 16.87
N ASP A 203 -8.47 -2.76 17.35
CA ASP A 203 -8.92 -4.16 17.40
C ASP A 203 -9.32 -4.76 16.03
N GLN A 204 -9.66 -3.91 15.05
CA GLN A 204 -10.20 -4.35 13.76
C GLN A 204 -9.77 -3.42 12.61
N PRO A 205 -9.56 -3.98 11.40
CA PRO A 205 -9.24 -3.19 10.23
C PRO A 205 -10.40 -2.29 9.85
N ARG A 206 -10.11 -0.99 9.79
CA ARG A 206 -11.08 0.06 9.44
C ARG A 206 -10.36 1.30 8.94
N ARG A 207 -11.06 2.15 8.20
CA ARG A 207 -10.63 3.49 7.77
C ARG A 207 -10.38 4.43 8.96
N SER A 208 -9.23 4.25 9.60
CA SER A 208 -8.84 4.84 10.88
C SER A 208 -7.62 5.74 10.80
N TRP A 209 -7.06 5.99 9.59
CA TRP A 209 -5.80 6.71 9.42
C TRP A 209 -5.72 7.98 10.29
N ALA A 210 -6.67 8.92 10.14
CA ALA A 210 -6.71 10.16 10.91
C ALA A 210 -6.61 9.96 12.43
N SER A 211 -7.26 8.91 12.96
CA SER A 211 -7.21 8.60 14.38
C SER A 211 -5.84 8.08 14.78
N ILE A 212 -5.27 7.17 13.98
CA ILE A 212 -3.94 6.58 14.23
C ILE A 212 -2.86 7.66 14.12
N TRP A 213 -2.89 8.46 13.05
CA TRP A 213 -1.99 9.60 12.88
C TRP A 213 -2.06 10.54 14.09
N THR A 214 -3.26 10.89 14.54
CA THR A 214 -3.44 11.79 15.70
C THR A 214 -2.92 11.23 17.02
N GLN A 215 -2.88 9.90 17.16
CA GLN A 215 -2.45 9.22 18.36
C GLN A 215 -0.94 8.97 18.41
N LEU A 216 -0.19 9.30 17.36
CA LEU A 216 1.26 9.18 17.38
C LEU A 216 1.84 10.04 18.51
N PRO A 217 2.69 9.47 19.40
CA PRO A 217 3.26 10.22 20.51
C PRO A 217 4.28 11.27 20.04
N THR A 218 4.86 11.08 18.85
CA THR A 218 5.76 12.02 18.20
C THR A 218 5.48 11.96 16.70
N HIS A 219 5.26 13.12 16.09
CA HIS A 219 4.99 13.24 14.67
C HIS A 219 6.31 13.44 13.89
N PRO A 220 6.46 12.83 12.71
CA PRO A 220 7.69 12.94 11.90
C PRO A 220 7.79 14.25 11.08
N ILE A 221 6.92 15.22 11.32
CA ILE A 221 6.83 16.47 10.56
C ILE A 221 6.91 17.68 11.50
N ASP A 222 7.56 18.76 11.05
CA ASP A 222 7.84 19.96 11.85
C ASP A 222 6.70 20.98 11.72
N THR A 223 5.61 20.71 12.44
CA THR A 223 4.44 21.59 12.44
C THR A 223 4.66 22.90 13.19
N ASP A 224 5.77 23.07 13.90
CA ASP A 224 6.04 24.27 14.69
C ASP A 224 6.68 25.37 13.83
N HIS A 225 7.44 24.99 12.79
CA HIS A 225 8.23 25.95 12.01
C HIS A 225 7.87 26.00 10.51
N ALA A 226 7.36 24.92 9.91
CA ALA A 226 7.04 24.86 8.48
C ALA A 226 5.53 25.01 8.21
N THR A 227 5.17 25.87 7.25
CA THR A 227 3.75 26.09 6.91
C THR A 227 3.19 24.92 6.11
N GLU A 228 4.03 24.36 5.26
CA GLU A 228 3.79 23.18 4.43
C GLU A 228 3.50 21.98 5.33
N ASP A 229 4.32 21.75 6.36
CA ASP A 229 4.11 20.66 7.34
C ASP A 229 2.81 20.82 8.13
N ARG A 230 2.43 22.06 8.49
CA ARG A 230 1.12 22.31 9.13
C ARG A 230 -0.05 21.96 8.22
N ILE A 231 0.06 22.23 6.92
CA ILE A 231 -0.98 21.89 5.93
C ILE A 231 -1.04 20.37 5.76
N LEU A 232 0.11 19.72 5.60
CA LEU A 232 0.22 18.26 5.52
C LEU A 232 -0.42 17.60 6.74
N ASP A 233 -0.02 17.98 7.95
CA ASP A 233 -0.56 17.43 9.21
C ASP A 233 -2.08 17.62 9.30
N ALA A 234 -2.56 18.83 9.02
CA ALA A 234 -3.98 19.15 9.12
C ALA A 234 -4.82 18.28 8.16
N ASN A 235 -4.30 17.99 6.96
CA ASN A 235 -5.00 17.13 6.00
C ASN A 235 -4.92 15.65 6.40
N LEU A 236 -3.78 15.17 6.89
CA LEU A 236 -3.65 13.79 7.40
C LEU A 236 -4.59 13.50 8.56
N ARG A 237 -4.88 14.48 9.42
CA ARG A 237 -5.89 14.37 10.50
C ARG A 237 -7.34 14.31 10.03
N ARG A 238 -7.61 14.48 8.73
CA ARG A 238 -8.96 14.39 8.13
C ARG A 238 -9.14 13.15 7.26
N ILE A 239 -8.06 12.66 6.65
CA ILE A 239 -8.10 11.49 5.78
C ILE A 239 -8.32 10.22 6.63
N ARG A 240 -9.34 9.43 6.29
CA ARG A 240 -9.64 8.16 6.99
C ARG A 240 -9.05 6.94 6.29
N SER A 241 -8.97 6.99 4.97
CA SER A 241 -8.44 5.91 4.13
C SER A 241 -6.93 5.84 4.24
N TRP A 242 -6.40 4.65 4.54
CA TRP A 242 -4.97 4.42 4.68
C TRP A 242 -4.22 4.59 3.34
N SER A 243 -4.63 3.91 2.27
CA SER A 243 -3.97 4.03 0.97
C SER A 243 -3.99 5.46 0.43
N THR A 244 -5.08 6.18 0.67
CA THR A 244 -5.22 7.59 0.30
C THR A 244 -4.27 8.49 1.09
N ALA A 245 -4.12 8.26 2.39
CA ALA A 245 -3.23 9.07 3.21
C ALA A 245 -1.76 8.85 2.86
N LEU A 246 -1.34 7.59 2.71
CA LEU A 246 0.04 7.26 2.32
C LEU A 246 0.37 7.86 0.95
N GLN A 247 -0.56 7.79 0.00
CA GLN A 247 -0.40 8.43 -1.30
C GLN A 247 -0.34 9.95 -1.22
N TYR A 248 -1.14 10.55 -0.33
CA TYR A 248 -1.10 11.98 -0.11
C TYR A 248 0.24 12.44 0.46
N ILE A 249 0.84 11.68 1.38
CA ILE A 249 2.18 11.99 1.92
C ILE A 249 3.22 11.98 0.78
N GLU A 250 3.24 10.93 -0.03
CA GLU A 250 4.19 10.81 -1.15
C GLU A 250 4.07 11.97 -2.14
N GLU A 251 2.85 12.29 -2.56
CA GLU A 251 2.64 13.39 -3.52
C GLU A 251 2.92 14.76 -2.94
N TYR A 252 2.60 14.96 -1.66
CA TYR A 252 2.86 16.24 -1.01
C TYR A 252 4.37 16.46 -0.88
N GLY A 253 5.13 15.46 -0.44
CA GLY A 253 6.59 15.52 -0.39
C GLY A 253 7.20 15.81 -1.77
N ALA A 254 6.74 15.13 -2.82
CA ALA A 254 7.23 15.36 -4.19
C ALA A 254 7.00 16.78 -4.73
N VAL A 255 6.03 17.52 -4.19
CA VAL A 255 5.73 18.91 -4.60
C VAL A 255 6.44 19.95 -3.74
N PHE A 256 6.59 19.69 -2.45
CA PHE A 256 7.02 20.69 -1.47
C PHE A 256 8.40 20.46 -0.84
N ASP A 257 8.96 19.25 -0.98
CA ASP A 257 10.33 18.93 -0.53
C ASP A 257 11.36 18.98 -1.70
N SER A 258 10.93 19.35 -2.92
CA SER A 258 11.74 19.46 -4.14
C SER A 258 12.38 20.83 -4.36
#